data_AF-A0A9E3MHN6-F1
#
_entry.id   AF-A0A9E3MHN6-F1
#
_cell.length_a   1.000
_cell.length_b   1.000
_cell.length_c   1.000
_cell.angle_alpha   90.00
_cell.angle_beta   90.00
_cell.angle_gamma   90.00
#
_symmetry.space_group_name_H-M   'P 1'
#
loop_
_entity.id
_entity.type
_entity.pdbx_description
1 polymer ?
#
loop_
_entity_poly.entity_id
_entity_poly.type
_entity_poly.pdbx_seq_one_letter_code
_entity_poly.pdbx_strand_id
1 'polypeptide(L)'
;MSASFSSSRRGLSAYRRKRDLARSGEPAGGSAGEGAPRYVIQKHDATRLHFDLRLEMEGVYRSWAVPKGLPTRVGERVLAVEVEDHPLDYGDFEGVIPSGNYGAGTVMMWDRGVYTVAGETPSAAFRSGKIHFALLGEKCSGEWTLVRLRRKEGDKTNWLLIKNRESRRRSVIKRAGRERSVLSGRTLAEIAAGEAPKAKPPSPEKSRMKPTPKKHAPVHWVEPMKALGVTRLPVGDLLYEIKLDGYRALANVFPGGVELWSRSQKSLTHQYPEISTALAQWKIGRALVDGEIVALDTAGRSSFQLLQGLQLTDERPPLRYYAFDLLWHDGVWLLDQPLETRQRTLAALCAHAPEEIRLSPVFTGDPQPLLDTAIAQGLEGVIAKEPQSSYEPGQRSGAWKKYRLAHDQEMVIGGFTPPKGSRGHFGALLIGYYDAEGALRYAGKVGAGFDRRRLKELHELFVPLQTKTCPFSDLPAKRRPRFGTGMTAAVMKNVTWLKPSLVCQVRFNEWTRDGLLRQPVFLGLRDDKRPHEVVREAVATG
;
A
#
# COMPACT_ATOMS: atom_id res chain seq x y z
N MET A 1 35.52 -3.79 -9.26
CA MET A 1 34.59 -4.79 -8.68
C MET A 1 35.36 -5.88 -7.92
N SER A 2 36.02 -5.57 -6.81
CA SER A 2 36.85 -6.57 -6.10
C SER A 2 36.84 -6.47 -4.56
N ALA A 3 36.10 -5.52 -3.98
CA ALA A 3 36.06 -5.29 -2.53
C ALA A 3 34.98 -6.09 -1.79
N SER A 4 33.82 -6.35 -2.42
CA SER A 4 32.67 -7.05 -1.80
C SER A 4 32.94 -8.55 -1.53
N PHE A 5 33.60 -9.25 -2.45
CA PHE A 5 33.90 -10.69 -2.32
C PHE A 5 34.98 -11.02 -1.26
N SER A 6 35.82 -10.05 -0.89
CA SER A 6 36.93 -10.24 0.07
C SER A 6 36.45 -10.18 1.53
N SER A 7 35.39 -9.41 1.81
CA SER A 7 34.85 -9.20 3.16
C SER A 7 34.14 -10.44 3.72
N SER A 8 33.28 -11.09 2.92
CA SER A 8 32.50 -12.27 3.35
C SER A 8 33.37 -13.48 3.71
N ARG A 9 34.53 -13.65 3.06
CA ARG A 9 35.51 -14.71 3.38
C ARG A 9 36.22 -14.50 4.72
N ARG A 10 36.40 -13.25 5.18
CA ARG A 10 37.09 -12.95 6.46
C ARG A 10 36.20 -13.21 7.69
N GLY A 11 34.88 -12.94 7.59
CA GLY A 11 33.92 -13.13 8.69
C GLY A 11 33.66 -14.59 9.09
N LEU A 12 33.69 -15.53 8.14
CA LEU A 12 33.37 -16.95 8.36
C LEU A 12 34.58 -17.81 8.78
N SER A 13 35.76 -17.22 8.98
CA SER A 13 37.00 -17.97 9.25
C SER A 13 36.97 -18.73 10.58
N ALA A 14 36.34 -18.16 11.62
CA ALA A 14 36.15 -18.81 12.90
C ALA A 14 35.10 -19.95 12.85
N TYR A 15 34.02 -19.77 12.07
CA TYR A 15 32.98 -20.78 11.84
C TYR A 15 33.56 -22.02 11.15
N ARG A 16 34.27 -21.82 10.03
CA ARG A 16 34.89 -22.91 9.26
C ARG A 16 35.98 -23.66 10.01
N ARG A 17 36.71 -22.99 10.91
CA ARG A 17 37.76 -23.61 11.72
C ARG A 17 37.21 -24.51 12.83
N LYS A 18 35.99 -24.23 13.34
CA LYS A 18 35.39 -24.96 14.46
C LYS A 18 34.47 -26.11 14.04
N ARG A 19 34.24 -26.31 12.73
CA ARG A 19 33.25 -27.27 12.19
C ARG A 19 33.87 -28.19 11.14
N ASP A 20 33.49 -29.46 11.20
CA ASP A 20 33.67 -30.42 10.11
C ASP A 20 32.33 -30.53 9.34
N LEU A 21 32.21 -29.80 8.23
CA LEU A 21 30.96 -29.64 7.49
C LEU A 21 30.51 -30.95 6.82
N ALA A 22 31.46 -31.83 6.46
CA ALA A 22 31.17 -33.14 5.87
C ALA A 22 30.53 -34.10 6.89
N ARG A 23 30.88 -33.95 8.17
CA ARG A 23 30.33 -34.76 9.27
C ARG A 23 29.09 -34.18 9.93
N SER A 24 28.92 -32.86 9.90
CA SER A 24 27.82 -32.17 10.58
C SER A 24 26.59 -31.93 9.71
N GLY A 25 26.72 -32.03 8.38
CA GLY A 25 25.63 -31.71 7.44
C GLY A 25 25.30 -30.21 7.36
N GLU A 26 26.13 -29.36 7.98
CA GLU A 26 25.99 -27.90 7.97
C GLU A 26 26.54 -27.31 6.65
N PRO A 27 25.92 -26.24 6.12
CA PRO A 27 26.30 -25.68 4.83
C PRO A 27 27.59 -24.83 4.86
N ALA A 28 28.25 -24.69 3.71
CA ALA A 28 29.58 -24.09 3.55
C ALA A 28 29.60 -22.58 3.21
N GLY A 29 28.45 -22.00 2.86
CA GLY A 29 28.24 -20.59 2.53
C GLY A 29 27.98 -20.30 1.04
N GLY A 30 26.83 -19.68 0.75
CA GLY A 30 26.47 -19.08 -0.54
C GLY A 30 26.43 -17.54 -0.54
N SER A 31 26.25 -16.93 -1.72
CA SER A 31 26.22 -15.46 -1.91
C SER A 31 24.96 -14.80 -1.37
N ALA A 32 25.10 -13.57 -0.86
CA ALA A 32 23.99 -12.73 -0.40
C ALA A 32 23.06 -12.33 -1.57
N GLY A 33 21.75 -12.39 -1.34
CA GLY A 33 20.74 -11.86 -2.26
C GLY A 33 20.33 -10.44 -1.88
N GLU A 34 20.00 -9.61 -2.87
CA GLU A 34 19.49 -8.25 -2.66
C GLU A 34 18.01 -8.31 -2.21
N GLY A 35 17.76 -8.10 -0.92
CA GLY A 35 16.43 -8.11 -0.30
C GLY A 35 16.44 -7.49 1.11
N ALA A 36 15.28 -7.35 1.75
CA ALA A 36 15.20 -6.89 3.14
C ALA A 36 15.94 -7.87 4.07
N PRO A 37 16.74 -7.38 5.05
CA PRO A 37 17.61 -8.24 5.83
C PRO A 37 16.77 -9.22 6.67
N ARG A 38 17.12 -10.51 6.58
CA ARG A 38 16.37 -11.59 7.22
C ARG A 38 16.85 -11.83 8.64
N TYR A 39 15.98 -12.44 9.43
CA TYR A 39 16.37 -13.01 10.70
C TYR A 39 15.86 -14.44 10.81
N VAL A 40 16.56 -15.23 11.61
CA VAL A 40 16.08 -16.54 12.04
C VAL A 40 16.28 -16.68 13.54
N ILE A 41 15.42 -17.48 14.15
CA ILE A 41 15.56 -17.93 15.53
C ILE A 41 15.52 -19.45 15.50
N GLN A 42 16.62 -20.08 15.88
CA GLN A 42 16.71 -21.53 16.00
C GLN A 42 16.62 -21.92 17.48
N LYS A 43 15.80 -22.93 17.80
CA LYS A 43 15.78 -23.54 19.13
C LYS A 43 16.77 -24.70 19.11
N HIS A 44 17.77 -24.65 19.96
CA HIS A 44 18.91 -25.55 19.92
C HIS A 44 19.04 -26.31 21.25
N ASP A 45 18.86 -27.64 21.17
CA ASP A 45 19.06 -28.59 22.27
C ASP A 45 20.49 -29.14 22.25
N ALA A 46 21.44 -28.30 22.65
CA ALA A 46 22.83 -28.68 22.84
C ALA A 46 23.05 -29.16 24.29
N THR A 47 24.22 -28.90 24.89
CA THR A 47 24.46 -29.16 26.33
C THR A 47 23.41 -28.50 27.24
N ARG A 48 22.88 -27.35 26.81
CA ARG A 48 21.73 -26.68 27.42
C ARG A 48 20.83 -26.14 26.32
N LEU A 49 19.52 -26.23 26.52
CA LEU A 49 18.53 -25.65 25.64
C LEU A 49 18.69 -24.12 25.58
N HIS A 50 18.78 -23.56 24.37
CA HIS A 50 18.82 -22.12 24.14
C HIS A 50 18.18 -21.75 22.80
N PHE A 51 18.03 -20.44 22.56
CA PHE A 51 17.56 -19.89 21.30
C PHE A 51 18.66 -19.10 20.63
N ASP A 52 19.05 -19.48 19.42
CA ASP A 52 20.00 -18.76 18.60
C ASP A 52 19.26 -17.68 17.81
N LEU A 53 19.40 -16.41 18.22
CA LEU A 53 18.94 -15.25 17.47
C LEU A 53 20.00 -14.88 16.43
N ARG A 54 19.59 -14.80 15.16
CA ARG A 54 20.50 -14.52 14.05
C ARG A 54 19.95 -13.39 13.19
N LEU A 55 20.77 -12.37 12.96
CA LEU A 55 20.42 -11.19 12.15
C LEU A 55 21.34 -11.11 10.93
N GLU A 56 20.76 -11.11 9.73
CA GLU A 56 21.50 -10.99 8.47
C GLU A 56 22.08 -9.57 8.34
N MET A 57 23.41 -9.46 8.29
CA MET A 57 24.11 -8.21 8.00
C MET A 57 25.49 -8.49 7.41
N GLU A 58 25.93 -7.65 6.46
CA GLU A 58 27.22 -7.80 5.75
C GLU A 58 27.42 -9.19 5.08
N GLY A 59 26.32 -9.81 4.63
CA GLY A 59 26.36 -11.10 3.93
C GLY A 59 26.58 -12.33 4.84
N VAL A 60 26.43 -12.17 6.16
CA VAL A 60 26.48 -13.24 7.16
C VAL A 60 25.36 -13.07 8.20
N TYR A 61 25.11 -14.10 9.01
CA TYR A 61 24.30 -13.99 10.22
C TYR A 61 25.18 -13.66 11.43
N ARG A 62 25.03 -12.44 11.97
CA ARG A 62 25.50 -12.15 13.34
C ARG A 62 24.60 -12.89 14.32
N SER A 63 25.20 -13.62 15.25
CA SER A 63 24.49 -14.67 16.00
C SER A 63 24.68 -14.51 17.51
N TRP A 64 23.60 -14.72 18.25
CA TRP A 64 23.57 -14.69 19.71
C TRP A 64 22.83 -15.89 20.27
N ALA A 65 23.46 -16.61 21.20
CA ALA A 65 22.80 -17.63 22.00
C ALA A 65 22.04 -16.96 23.17
N VAL A 66 20.73 -17.18 23.25
CA VAL A 66 19.82 -16.60 24.24
C VAL A 66 19.22 -17.73 25.10
N PRO A 67 19.81 -18.05 26.26
CA PRO A 67 19.41 -19.23 27.05
C PRO A 67 17.96 -19.22 27.52
N LYS A 68 17.45 -18.03 27.88
CA LYS A 68 16.06 -17.86 28.36
C LYS A 68 15.06 -17.58 27.24
N GLY A 69 15.50 -17.59 25.99
CA GLY A 69 14.71 -17.14 24.84
C GLY A 69 14.48 -15.63 24.83
N LEU A 70 13.82 -15.13 23.78
CA LEU A 70 13.55 -13.70 23.62
C LEU A 70 12.62 -13.20 24.74
N PRO A 71 12.89 -12.02 25.34
CA PRO A 71 12.05 -11.45 26.39
C PRO A 71 10.69 -11.07 25.80
N THR A 72 9.62 -11.36 26.54
CA THR A 72 8.23 -11.17 26.10
C THR A 72 7.55 -10.00 26.78
N ARG A 73 7.96 -9.69 28.01
CA ARG A 73 7.41 -8.59 28.80
C ARG A 73 8.21 -7.33 28.57
N VAL A 74 7.53 -6.21 28.38
CA VAL A 74 8.19 -4.91 28.22
C VAL A 74 9.11 -4.62 29.41
N GLY A 75 10.34 -4.21 29.13
CA GLY A 75 11.37 -3.94 30.14
C GLY A 75 12.11 -5.19 30.64
N GLU A 76 11.66 -6.39 30.28
CA GLU A 76 12.36 -7.64 30.57
C GLU A 76 13.70 -7.68 29.82
N ARG A 77 14.75 -8.09 30.55
CA ARG A 77 16.12 -8.15 30.04
C ARG A 77 16.62 -9.58 30.20
N VAL A 78 17.16 -10.13 29.12
CA VAL A 78 17.78 -11.46 29.12
C VAL A 78 19.18 -11.38 28.56
N LEU A 79 20.03 -12.29 29.01
CA LEU A 79 21.40 -12.43 28.49
C LEU A 79 21.35 -13.00 27.07
N ALA A 80 22.11 -12.39 26.17
CA ALA A 80 22.38 -12.85 24.82
C ALA A 80 23.90 -12.93 24.63
N VAL A 81 24.44 -14.11 24.45
CA VAL A 81 25.89 -14.33 24.33
C VAL A 81 26.25 -14.34 22.84
N GLU A 82 27.12 -13.43 22.41
CA GLU A 82 27.59 -13.39 21.02
C GLU A 82 28.38 -14.68 20.72
N VAL A 83 28.01 -15.34 19.61
CA VAL A 83 28.69 -16.53 19.09
C VAL A 83 29.26 -16.23 17.70
N GLU A 84 29.92 -17.20 17.08
CA GLU A 84 30.53 -17.03 15.77
C GLU A 84 29.50 -16.61 14.71
N ASP A 85 29.95 -15.89 13.67
CA ASP A 85 29.10 -15.58 12.52
C ASP A 85 28.74 -16.86 11.77
N HIS A 86 27.53 -16.93 11.24
CA HIS A 86 27.07 -18.09 10.46
C HIS A 86 26.81 -17.70 9.01
N PRO A 87 27.01 -18.60 8.05
CA PRO A 87 26.70 -18.31 6.65
C PRO A 87 25.18 -18.23 6.44
N LEU A 88 24.72 -17.54 5.38
CA LEU A 88 23.29 -17.26 5.18
C LEU A 88 22.44 -18.50 4.88
N ASP A 89 23.05 -19.52 4.26
CA ASP A 89 22.42 -20.82 4.03
C ASP A 89 22.19 -21.61 5.33
N TYR A 90 22.94 -21.32 6.40
CA TYR A 90 22.68 -21.85 7.74
C TYR A 90 21.31 -21.42 8.28
N GLY A 91 20.77 -20.32 7.78
CA GLY A 91 19.44 -19.83 8.16
C GLY A 91 18.31 -20.77 7.76
N ASP A 92 18.54 -21.73 6.87
CA ASP A 92 17.55 -22.73 6.48
C ASP A 92 17.83 -24.12 7.12
N PHE A 93 18.86 -24.22 7.97
CA PHE A 93 19.26 -25.48 8.59
C PHE A 93 18.31 -25.89 9.74
N GLU A 94 17.91 -27.17 9.70
CA GLU A 94 17.20 -27.88 10.76
C GLU A 94 17.62 -29.35 10.74
N GLY A 95 18.00 -29.91 11.90
CA GLY A 95 18.47 -31.28 11.98
C GLY A 95 19.23 -31.61 13.26
N VAL A 96 19.89 -32.75 13.27
CA VAL A 96 20.72 -33.23 14.39
C VAL A 96 22.19 -33.05 14.04
N ILE A 97 22.92 -32.28 14.85
CA ILE A 97 24.37 -32.15 14.77
C ILE A 97 24.98 -33.31 15.57
N PRO A 98 25.75 -34.23 14.96
CA PRO A 98 26.21 -35.44 15.63
C PRO A 98 27.16 -35.16 16.81
N SER A 99 27.11 -36.03 17.83
CA SER A 99 28.02 -36.01 18.99
C SER A 99 29.49 -35.97 18.58
N GLY A 100 30.29 -35.20 19.31
CA GLY A 100 31.72 -35.00 19.01
C GLY A 100 32.02 -33.83 18.07
N ASN A 101 31.01 -33.29 17.38
CA ASN A 101 31.13 -32.01 16.68
C ASN A 101 30.90 -30.84 17.65
N TYR A 102 31.54 -29.69 17.39
CA TYR A 102 31.21 -28.45 18.10
C TYR A 102 29.70 -28.20 17.91
N GLY A 103 29.00 -27.72 18.96
CA GLY A 103 27.55 -27.47 18.88
C GLY A 103 26.68 -28.72 18.66
N ALA A 104 27.14 -29.92 19.02
CA ALA A 104 26.33 -31.13 18.98
C ALA A 104 25.00 -30.95 19.71
N GLY A 105 23.92 -31.43 19.10
CA GLY A 105 22.56 -31.20 19.57
C GLY A 105 21.53 -31.15 18.45
N THR A 106 20.27 -31.06 18.82
CA THR A 106 19.17 -30.92 17.85
C THR A 106 18.83 -29.44 17.62
N VAL A 107 18.84 -29.02 16.36
CA VAL A 107 18.52 -27.66 15.92
C VAL A 107 17.16 -27.66 15.25
N MET A 108 16.23 -26.85 15.76
CA MET A 108 14.91 -26.61 15.17
C MET A 108 14.82 -25.19 14.65
N MET A 109 14.25 -25.00 13.45
CA MET A 109 13.83 -23.68 12.99
C MET A 109 12.61 -23.20 13.79
N TRP A 110 12.84 -22.36 14.80
CA TRP A 110 11.80 -21.94 15.72
C TRP A 110 11.00 -20.76 15.19
N ASP A 111 11.64 -19.78 14.56
CA ASP A 111 10.99 -18.67 13.88
C ASP A 111 11.88 -18.10 12.77
N ARG A 112 11.28 -17.44 11.78
CA ARG A 112 12.00 -16.78 10.69
C ARG A 112 11.20 -15.62 10.14
N GLY A 113 11.88 -14.66 9.53
CA GLY A 113 11.22 -13.55 8.87
C GLY A 113 12.19 -12.44 8.47
N VAL A 114 11.70 -11.21 8.44
CA VAL A 114 12.49 -10.01 8.14
C VAL A 114 12.62 -9.14 9.38
N TYR A 115 13.70 -8.38 9.44
CA TYR A 115 13.90 -7.40 10.51
C TYR A 115 14.28 -6.03 9.97
N THR A 116 14.06 -5.00 10.78
CA THR A 116 14.53 -3.64 10.52
C THR A 116 15.34 -3.13 11.71
N VAL A 117 16.26 -2.20 11.46
CA VAL A 117 17.05 -1.49 12.48
C VAL A 117 16.69 -0.01 12.44
N ALA A 118 16.51 0.60 13.60
CA ALA A 118 16.12 2.01 13.69
C ALA A 118 17.33 2.93 13.57
N GLY A 119 17.23 3.98 12.74
CA GLY A 119 18.15 5.12 12.71
C GLY A 119 19.50 4.91 12.01
N GLU A 120 19.89 3.67 11.70
CA GLU A 120 21.16 3.37 11.02
C GLU A 120 21.15 2.00 10.32
N THR A 121 22.21 1.69 9.56
CA THR A 121 22.37 0.36 8.96
C THR A 121 22.60 -0.72 10.03
N PRO A 122 22.15 -1.98 9.83
CA PRO A 122 22.36 -3.04 10.83
C PRO A 122 23.81 -3.21 11.27
N SER A 123 24.75 -3.08 10.32
CA SER A 123 26.18 -3.18 10.58
C SER A 123 26.74 -2.04 11.42
N ALA A 124 26.24 -0.81 11.21
CA ALA A 124 26.63 0.35 12.02
C ALA A 124 26.13 0.20 13.46
N ALA A 125 24.88 -0.23 13.65
CA ALA A 125 24.30 -0.48 14.97
C ALA A 125 25.03 -1.60 15.72
N PHE A 126 25.45 -2.65 15.01
CA PHE A 126 26.25 -3.72 15.61
C PHE A 126 27.61 -3.21 16.11
N ARG A 127 28.28 -2.36 15.31
CA ARG A 127 29.57 -1.75 15.67
C ARG A 127 29.46 -0.77 16.83
N SER A 128 28.37 0.01 16.90
CA SER A 128 28.10 0.94 18.01
C SER A 128 27.83 0.20 19.35
N GLY A 129 27.54 -1.11 19.28
CA GLY A 129 27.23 -1.93 20.44
C GLY A 129 25.79 -1.75 20.93
N LYS A 130 24.91 -1.11 20.15
CA LYS A 130 23.49 -0.98 20.45
C LYS A 130 22.67 -1.17 19.18
N ILE A 131 21.87 -2.22 19.13
CA ILE A 131 21.00 -2.52 17.99
C ILE A 131 19.56 -2.41 18.45
N HIS A 132 18.84 -1.39 17.99
CA HIS A 132 17.39 -1.31 18.14
C HIS A 132 16.73 -1.89 16.89
N PHE A 133 16.02 -3.00 17.03
CA PHE A 133 15.48 -3.73 15.89
C PHE A 133 14.04 -4.20 16.10
N ALA A 134 13.30 -4.30 14.99
CA ALA A 134 11.95 -4.86 14.96
C ALA A 134 11.96 -6.16 14.17
N LEU A 135 11.35 -7.21 14.72
CA LEU A 135 11.17 -8.51 14.05
C LEU A 135 9.74 -8.62 13.51
N LEU A 136 9.62 -9.18 12.32
CA LEU A 136 8.35 -9.63 11.73
C LEU A 136 8.53 -11.07 11.23
N GLY A 137 8.11 -12.05 12.04
CA GLY A 137 8.14 -13.47 11.65
C GLY A 137 6.86 -14.22 11.99
N GLU A 138 6.93 -15.54 11.80
CA GLU A 138 5.79 -16.44 11.89
C GLU A 138 5.28 -16.58 13.34
N LYS A 139 6.21 -16.57 14.32
CA LYS A 139 5.92 -16.69 15.76
C LYS A 139 6.16 -15.43 16.56
N CYS A 140 7.17 -14.63 16.24
CA CYS A 140 7.53 -13.40 16.94
C CYS A 140 7.24 -12.17 16.09
N SER A 141 6.67 -11.15 16.73
CA SER A 141 6.59 -9.81 16.17
C SER A 141 6.74 -8.77 17.28
N GLY A 142 7.48 -7.70 17.01
CA GLY A 142 7.70 -6.60 17.97
C GLY A 142 9.10 -6.03 17.91
N GLU A 143 9.44 -5.20 18.90
CA GLU A 143 10.74 -4.51 18.99
C GLU A 143 11.59 -4.93 20.19
N TRP A 144 12.88 -5.04 19.96
CA TRP A 144 13.90 -5.35 20.95
C TRP A 144 15.13 -4.46 20.77
N THR A 145 15.91 -4.32 21.84
CA THR A 145 17.25 -3.73 21.78
C THR A 145 18.28 -4.72 22.27
N LEU A 146 19.34 -4.93 21.48
CA LEU A 146 20.58 -5.57 21.93
C LEU A 146 21.54 -4.49 22.39
N VAL A 147 22.05 -4.59 23.62
CA VAL A 147 23.08 -3.69 24.18
C VAL A 147 24.31 -4.48 24.60
N ARG A 148 25.47 -4.18 24.04
CA ARG A 148 26.75 -4.84 24.33
C ARG A 148 27.23 -4.44 25.72
N LEU A 149 27.55 -5.42 26.56
CA LEU A 149 28.11 -5.19 27.89
C LEU A 149 29.62 -4.95 27.81
N ARG A 150 30.15 -4.18 28.77
CA ARG A 150 31.60 -4.01 28.90
C ARG A 150 32.26 -5.36 29.19
N ARG A 151 33.32 -5.67 28.45
CA ARG A 151 34.03 -6.94 28.53
C ARG A 151 34.82 -7.02 29.84
N LYS A 152 34.69 -8.12 30.58
CA LYS A 152 35.66 -8.53 31.61
C LYS A 152 36.73 -9.41 30.96
N GLU A 153 37.96 -9.34 31.46
CA GLU A 153 39.09 -10.08 30.90
C GLU A 153 38.83 -11.60 30.92
N GLY A 154 39.05 -12.28 29.79
CA GLY A 154 38.78 -13.71 29.62
C GLY A 154 37.35 -14.12 29.22
N ASP A 155 36.39 -13.19 29.17
CA ASP A 155 34.97 -13.52 28.97
C ASP A 155 34.49 -13.40 27.50
N LYS A 156 33.44 -14.16 27.16
CA LYS A 156 32.72 -14.04 25.86
C LYS A 156 32.02 -12.68 25.76
N THR A 157 31.83 -12.15 24.55
CA THR A 157 31.15 -10.87 24.37
C THR A 157 29.66 -11.00 24.71
N ASN A 158 29.28 -10.45 25.86
CA ASN A 158 27.91 -10.54 26.37
C ASN A 158 27.08 -9.33 25.94
N TRP A 159 25.82 -9.58 25.61
CA TRP A 159 24.82 -8.59 25.29
C TRP A 159 23.60 -8.76 26.20
N LEU A 160 22.88 -7.66 26.43
CA LEU A 160 21.53 -7.70 26.97
C LEU A 160 20.53 -7.52 25.84
N LEU A 161 19.65 -8.50 25.70
CA LEU A 161 18.47 -8.38 24.86
C LEU A 161 17.31 -7.87 25.72
N ILE A 162 16.75 -6.73 25.33
CA ILE A 162 15.75 -5.99 26.10
C ILE A 162 14.48 -5.88 25.25
N LYS A 163 13.32 -6.18 25.85
CA LYS A 163 12.04 -5.90 25.19
C LYS A 163 11.67 -4.42 25.36
N ASN A 164 11.49 -3.71 24.24
CA ASN A 164 11.23 -2.27 24.27
C ASN A 164 9.77 -1.90 24.60
N ARG A 165 9.61 -0.73 25.22
CA ARG A 165 8.35 -0.12 25.66
C ARG A 165 7.62 0.63 24.54
N GLU A 166 8.37 1.14 23.55
CA GLU A 166 7.84 1.88 22.40
C GLU A 166 7.25 1.01 21.29
N SER A 167 7.12 -0.29 21.53
CA SER A 167 6.38 -1.14 20.61
C SER A 167 4.88 -0.79 20.72
N ARG A 168 4.34 -0.06 19.74
CA ARG A 168 2.88 0.19 19.59
C ARG A 168 2.08 -1.13 19.42
N ARG A 169 2.76 -2.27 19.27
CA ARG A 169 2.21 -3.62 19.24
C ARG A 169 2.60 -4.39 20.51
N ARG A 170 1.67 -5.13 21.11
CA ARG A 170 2.03 -6.17 22.10
C ARG A 170 2.94 -7.19 21.41
N SER A 171 4.01 -7.63 22.08
CA SER A 171 4.76 -8.80 21.62
C SER A 171 3.83 -10.00 21.63
N VAL A 172 3.42 -10.45 20.45
CA VAL A 172 2.65 -11.69 20.33
C VAL A 172 3.65 -12.77 19.96
N ILE A 173 4.21 -13.43 20.97
CA ILE A 173 4.69 -14.79 20.75
C ILE A 173 3.45 -15.66 20.77
N LYS A 174 2.98 -16.13 19.60
CA LYS A 174 1.80 -17.02 19.52
C LYS A 174 2.02 -18.22 20.45
N ARG A 175 1.06 -18.56 21.33
CA ARG A 175 1.17 -19.71 22.26
C ARG A 175 1.00 -21.04 21.53
N ALA A 176 0.08 -21.09 20.56
CA ALA A 176 -0.12 -22.27 19.72
C ALA A 176 1.11 -22.53 18.84
N GLY A 177 1.63 -23.76 18.84
CA GLY A 177 2.72 -24.17 17.95
C GLY A 177 4.13 -23.72 18.36
N ARG A 178 4.34 -23.18 19.57
CA ARG A 178 5.69 -22.78 20.05
C ARG A 178 6.68 -23.92 20.07
N GLU A 179 6.22 -25.14 20.26
CA GLU A 179 7.05 -26.34 20.36
C GLU A 179 7.38 -26.97 19.01
N ARG A 180 6.81 -26.46 17.91
CA ARG A 180 6.94 -27.03 16.56
C ARG A 180 7.70 -26.11 15.63
N SER A 181 8.51 -26.69 14.74
CA SER A 181 9.26 -25.96 13.72
C SER A 181 8.34 -25.16 12.79
N VAL A 182 8.76 -23.94 12.42
CA VAL A 182 8.09 -23.18 11.33
C VAL A 182 8.45 -23.72 9.95
N LEU A 183 9.56 -24.44 9.84
CA LEU A 183 10.03 -25.05 8.60
C LEU A 183 9.34 -26.40 8.34
N SER A 184 9.37 -27.32 9.31
CA SER A 184 8.90 -28.71 9.12
C SER A 184 7.64 -29.08 9.89
N GLY A 185 7.18 -28.24 10.83
CA GLY A 185 6.08 -28.58 11.74
C GLY A 185 6.43 -29.61 12.83
N ARG A 186 7.67 -30.13 12.83
CA ARG A 186 8.15 -31.13 13.80
C ARG A 186 8.47 -30.51 15.16
N THR A 187 8.28 -31.25 16.25
CA THR A 187 8.84 -30.89 17.57
C THR A 187 10.34 -31.19 17.62
N LEU A 188 10.99 -30.74 18.68
CA LEU A 188 12.44 -30.88 18.86
C LEU A 188 12.79 -32.37 19.01
N ALA A 189 11.96 -33.11 19.75
CA ALA A 189 12.07 -34.56 19.90
C ALA A 189 11.85 -35.31 18.57
N GLU A 190 10.87 -34.88 17.76
CA GLU A 190 10.60 -35.49 16.45
C GLU A 190 11.78 -35.26 15.47
N ILE A 191 12.44 -34.10 15.53
CA ILE A 191 13.67 -33.84 14.75
C ILE A 191 14.83 -34.70 15.27
N ALA A 192 14.99 -34.81 16.59
CA ALA A 192 16.03 -35.63 17.22
C ALA A 192 15.91 -37.12 16.84
N ALA A 193 14.68 -37.63 16.73
CA ALA A 193 14.38 -39.01 16.34
C ALA A 193 14.47 -39.26 14.83
N GLY A 194 14.76 -38.24 14.01
CA GLY A 194 14.82 -38.38 12.55
C GLY A 194 13.46 -38.64 11.90
N GLU A 195 12.36 -38.28 12.57
CA GLU A 195 11.02 -38.49 12.04
C GLU A 195 10.79 -37.68 10.75
N ALA A 196 10.07 -38.29 9.81
CA ALA A 196 9.62 -37.62 8.61
C ALA A 196 8.79 -36.37 8.98
N PRO A 197 8.86 -35.27 8.21
CA PRO A 197 8.13 -34.05 8.50
C PRO A 197 6.64 -34.32 8.72
N LYS A 198 6.10 -33.92 9.88
CA LYS A 198 4.67 -34.09 10.17
C LYS A 198 3.89 -33.17 9.25
N ALA A 199 3.01 -33.74 8.42
CA ALA A 199 2.02 -32.96 7.69
C ALA A 199 1.19 -32.13 8.70
N LYS A 200 1.14 -30.80 8.52
CA LYS A 200 0.39 -29.88 9.40
C LYS A 200 -1.03 -30.42 9.66
N PRO A 201 -1.50 -30.52 10.92
CA PRO A 201 -2.89 -30.87 11.21
C PRO A 201 -3.82 -29.76 10.66
N PRO A 202 -5.00 -30.11 10.13
CA PRO A 202 -5.94 -29.13 9.63
C PRO A 202 -6.54 -28.31 10.79
N SER A 203 -6.50 -26.98 10.69
CA SER A 203 -7.55 -26.15 11.29
C SER A 203 -8.80 -26.27 10.39
N PRO A 204 -10.00 -26.32 10.96
CA PRO A 204 -11.23 -26.63 10.21
C PRO A 204 -11.53 -25.47 9.24
N GLU A 205 -11.92 -25.66 7.98
CA GLU A 205 -12.13 -26.87 7.19
C GLU A 205 -12.02 -26.44 5.71
N LYS A 206 -11.07 -27.05 4.98
CA LYS A 206 -11.05 -27.08 3.51
C LYS A 206 -10.58 -28.47 3.10
N SER A 207 -11.53 -29.35 2.76
CA SER A 207 -11.21 -30.67 2.20
C SER A 207 -10.77 -30.53 0.74
N ARG A 208 -9.64 -31.16 0.43
CA ARG A 208 -8.97 -31.22 -0.87
C ARG A 208 -9.73 -32.09 -1.87
N MET A 209 -9.86 -31.63 -3.11
CA MET A 209 -9.80 -32.49 -4.30
C MET A 209 -8.40 -32.38 -4.95
N LYS A 210 -8.04 -33.42 -5.72
CA LYS A 210 -6.79 -33.76 -6.45
C LYS A 210 -5.97 -32.57 -7.04
N PRO A 211 -4.65 -32.73 -7.30
CA PRO A 211 -3.69 -31.63 -7.44
C PRO A 211 -3.94 -30.84 -8.72
N THR A 212 -4.82 -29.86 -8.58
CA THR A 212 -4.91 -28.67 -9.40
C THR A 212 -3.98 -27.63 -8.78
N PRO A 213 -3.39 -26.71 -9.57
CA PRO A 213 -2.45 -25.70 -9.06
C PRO A 213 -3.08 -25.03 -7.85
N LYS A 214 -2.38 -25.00 -6.70
CA LYS A 214 -2.90 -24.48 -5.43
C LYS A 214 -3.64 -23.17 -5.71
N LYS A 215 -4.97 -23.18 -5.73
CA LYS A 215 -5.77 -21.96 -5.86
C LYS A 215 -5.44 -21.12 -4.64
N HIS A 216 -4.64 -20.08 -4.84
CA HIS A 216 -4.43 -19.03 -3.85
C HIS A 216 -5.81 -18.57 -3.38
N ALA A 217 -5.96 -18.23 -2.11
CA ALA A 217 -7.23 -17.67 -1.62
C ALA A 217 -7.65 -16.54 -2.57
N PRO A 218 -8.92 -16.49 -3.01
CA PRO A 218 -9.35 -15.44 -3.92
C PRO A 218 -9.01 -14.09 -3.28
N VAL A 219 -8.18 -13.32 -3.98
CA VAL A 219 -7.99 -11.92 -3.67
C VAL A 219 -9.36 -11.29 -3.88
N HIS A 220 -9.96 -10.81 -2.79
CA HIS A 220 -11.21 -10.09 -2.87
C HIS A 220 -10.92 -8.61 -3.07
N TRP A 221 -11.88 -7.92 -3.67
CA TRP A 221 -11.84 -6.48 -3.76
C TRP A 221 -11.76 -5.86 -2.35
N VAL A 222 -10.84 -4.92 -2.17
CA VAL A 222 -10.65 -4.16 -0.94
C VAL A 222 -11.18 -2.75 -1.19
N GLU A 223 -12.01 -2.19 -0.31
CA GLU A 223 -12.44 -0.79 -0.51
C GLU A 223 -11.22 0.15 -0.41
N PRO A 224 -10.94 0.99 -1.42
CA PRO A 224 -9.71 1.77 -1.37
C PRO A 224 -9.68 2.81 -0.24
N MET A 225 -8.53 2.95 0.42
CA MET A 225 -8.28 3.94 1.47
C MET A 225 -8.43 5.37 0.93
N LYS A 226 -9.10 6.26 1.69
CA LYS A 226 -9.51 7.59 1.24
C LYS A 226 -8.60 8.67 1.84
N ALA A 227 -8.24 9.67 1.04
CA ALA A 227 -7.49 10.84 1.54
C ALA A 227 -8.43 11.89 2.14
N LEU A 228 -7.97 12.53 3.23
CA LEU A 228 -8.60 13.68 3.86
C LEU A 228 -8.26 14.95 3.08
N GLY A 229 -9.25 15.77 2.73
CA GLY A 229 -8.99 17.07 2.09
C GLY A 229 -8.40 18.08 3.07
N VAL A 230 -7.35 18.77 2.68
CA VAL A 230 -6.68 19.80 3.49
C VAL A 230 -6.55 21.11 2.71
N THR A 231 -6.63 22.24 3.42
CA THR A 231 -6.47 23.59 2.84
C THR A 231 -5.01 24.07 2.82
N ARG A 232 -4.12 23.38 3.55
CA ARG A 232 -2.68 23.62 3.52
C ARG A 232 -1.98 22.28 3.40
N LEU A 233 -0.96 22.21 2.55
CA LEU A 233 -0.14 21.02 2.43
C LEU A 233 0.63 20.85 3.76
N PRO A 234 0.46 19.74 4.48
CA PRO A 234 1.22 19.49 5.70
C PRO A 234 2.70 19.36 5.36
N VAL A 235 3.55 19.88 6.23
CA VAL A 235 5.02 19.79 6.12
C VAL A 235 5.53 18.97 7.29
N GLY A 236 6.54 18.13 7.05
CA GLY A 236 7.16 17.25 8.04
C GLY A 236 7.70 15.98 7.39
N ASP A 237 7.95 14.97 8.22
CA ASP A 237 8.43 13.65 7.82
C ASP A 237 7.31 12.82 7.15
N LEU A 238 6.88 13.28 5.97
CA LEU A 238 5.82 12.70 5.16
C LEU A 238 6.35 12.27 3.80
N LEU A 239 5.60 11.37 3.17
CA LEU A 239 5.80 10.99 1.77
C LEU A 239 4.85 11.81 0.90
N TYR A 240 5.37 12.48 -0.11
CA TYR A 240 4.58 13.29 -1.04
C TYR A 240 4.52 12.64 -2.41
N GLU A 241 3.34 12.63 -3.02
CA GLU A 241 3.11 12.15 -4.37
C GLU A 241 2.29 13.18 -5.14
N ILE A 242 2.44 13.21 -6.46
CA ILE A 242 1.57 14.00 -7.33
C ILE A 242 0.15 13.44 -7.23
N LYS A 243 -0.84 14.31 -7.05
CA LYS A 243 -2.23 13.92 -7.19
C LYS A 243 -2.54 13.75 -8.68
N LEU A 244 -2.74 12.51 -9.08
CA LEU A 244 -3.11 12.12 -10.45
C LEU A 244 -4.60 12.30 -10.68
N ASP A 245 -4.94 12.71 -11.91
CA ASP A 245 -6.31 12.94 -12.36
C ASP A 245 -6.76 11.82 -13.29
N GLY A 246 -7.50 10.84 -12.74
CA GLY A 246 -7.88 9.63 -13.47
C GLY A 246 -8.95 8.78 -12.77
N TYR A 247 -8.92 7.48 -13.06
CA TYR A 247 -9.73 6.48 -12.37
C TYR A 247 -8.88 5.62 -11.45
N ARG A 248 -9.22 5.63 -10.16
CA ARG A 248 -8.63 4.71 -9.20
C ARG A 248 -9.01 3.27 -9.52
N ALA A 249 -8.00 2.43 -9.69
CA ALA A 249 -8.16 1.04 -10.08
C ALA A 249 -7.29 0.12 -9.21
N LEU A 250 -7.94 -0.86 -8.59
CA LEU A 250 -7.26 -1.98 -7.97
C LEU A 250 -6.99 -3.05 -9.02
N ALA A 251 -5.72 -3.40 -9.18
CA ALA A 251 -5.28 -4.46 -10.08
C ALA A 251 -5.01 -5.74 -9.30
N ASN A 252 -5.87 -6.74 -9.47
CA ASN A 252 -5.63 -8.10 -9.04
C ASN A 252 -4.90 -8.86 -10.16
N VAL A 253 -3.58 -8.87 -10.08
CA VAL A 253 -2.68 -9.53 -11.05
C VAL A 253 -2.45 -10.98 -10.63
N PHE A 254 -2.52 -11.91 -11.58
CA PHE A 254 -2.23 -13.33 -11.36
C PHE A 254 -1.63 -13.97 -12.63
N PRO A 255 -1.03 -15.18 -12.53
CA PRO A 255 -0.45 -15.84 -13.69
C PRO A 255 -1.45 -15.97 -14.86
N GLY A 256 -1.15 -15.27 -15.95
CA GLY A 256 -1.93 -15.30 -17.18
C GLY A 256 -3.14 -14.36 -17.22
N GLY A 257 -3.34 -13.47 -16.24
CA GLY A 257 -4.48 -12.55 -16.27
C GLY A 257 -4.50 -11.45 -15.21
N VAL A 258 -5.50 -10.60 -15.32
CA VAL A 258 -5.76 -9.49 -14.40
C VAL A 258 -7.26 -9.26 -14.24
N GLU A 259 -7.67 -8.86 -13.05
CA GLU A 259 -8.95 -8.20 -12.82
C GLU A 259 -8.69 -6.76 -12.36
N LEU A 260 -9.32 -5.80 -13.04
CA LEU A 260 -9.29 -4.40 -12.65
C LEU A 260 -10.63 -4.01 -12.04
N TRP A 261 -10.59 -3.44 -10.83
CA TRP A 261 -11.78 -2.96 -10.15
C TRP A 261 -11.67 -1.47 -9.84
N SER A 262 -12.75 -0.74 -10.11
CA SER A 262 -12.86 0.66 -9.71
C SER A 262 -12.91 0.82 -8.20
N ARG A 263 -12.86 2.08 -7.77
CA ARG A 263 -13.16 2.51 -6.39
C ARG A 263 -14.50 2.00 -5.84
N SER A 264 -15.47 1.66 -6.69
CA SER A 264 -16.79 1.17 -6.29
C SER A 264 -17.02 -0.29 -6.72
N GLN A 265 -15.94 -1.07 -6.89
CA GLN A 265 -15.96 -2.48 -7.30
C GLN A 265 -16.55 -2.74 -8.70
N LYS A 266 -16.66 -1.72 -9.56
CA LYS A 266 -17.05 -1.94 -10.97
C LYS A 266 -15.86 -2.53 -11.73
N SER A 267 -16.11 -3.52 -12.59
CA SER A 267 -15.04 -4.06 -13.44
C SER A 267 -14.60 -3.00 -14.46
N LEU A 268 -13.29 -2.75 -14.52
CA LEU A 268 -12.62 -1.90 -15.51
C LEU A 268 -11.81 -2.72 -16.52
N THR A 269 -11.74 -4.05 -16.35
CA THR A 269 -10.82 -4.95 -17.09
C THR A 269 -10.95 -4.81 -18.61
N HIS A 270 -12.17 -4.70 -19.13
CA HIS A 270 -12.42 -4.58 -20.57
C HIS A 270 -12.47 -3.13 -21.06
N GLN A 271 -12.52 -2.16 -20.15
CA GLN A 271 -12.61 -0.75 -20.51
C GLN A 271 -11.25 -0.20 -20.97
N TYR A 272 -10.15 -0.75 -20.45
CA TYR A 272 -8.77 -0.32 -20.74
C TYR A 272 -7.89 -1.52 -21.16
N PRO A 273 -8.08 -2.07 -22.38
CA PRO A 273 -7.44 -3.32 -22.80
C PRO A 273 -5.90 -3.24 -22.86
N GLU A 274 -5.34 -2.08 -23.20
CA GLU A 274 -3.90 -1.80 -23.20
C GLU A 274 -3.31 -1.95 -21.79
N ILE A 275 -3.97 -1.35 -20.79
CA ILE A 275 -3.58 -1.46 -19.38
C ILE A 275 -3.75 -2.89 -18.86
N SER A 276 -4.87 -3.54 -19.15
CA SER A 276 -5.12 -4.91 -18.73
C SER A 276 -4.10 -5.90 -19.34
N THR A 277 -3.72 -5.69 -20.60
CA THR A 277 -2.71 -6.51 -21.27
C THR A 277 -1.35 -6.33 -20.62
N ALA A 278 -0.93 -5.09 -20.36
CA ALA A 278 0.31 -4.80 -19.66
C ALA A 278 0.33 -5.41 -18.25
N LEU A 279 -0.75 -5.27 -17.48
CA LEU A 279 -0.85 -5.86 -16.13
C LEU A 279 -0.78 -7.39 -16.16
N ALA A 280 -1.39 -8.04 -17.15
CA ALA A 280 -1.30 -9.50 -17.30
C ALA A 280 0.12 -9.97 -17.70
N GLN A 281 0.90 -9.11 -18.38
CA GLN A 281 2.30 -9.38 -18.75
C GLN A 281 3.29 -9.05 -17.64
N TRP A 282 2.89 -8.26 -16.62
CA TRP A 282 3.73 -7.90 -15.49
C TRP A 282 3.99 -9.13 -14.62
N LYS A 283 5.18 -9.74 -14.79
CA LYS A 283 5.57 -11.02 -14.17
C LYS A 283 5.91 -10.90 -12.68
N ILE A 284 4.95 -10.46 -11.87
CA ILE A 284 5.11 -10.19 -10.43
C ILE A 284 4.48 -11.26 -9.53
N GLY A 285 4.18 -12.43 -10.10
CA GLY A 285 3.49 -13.49 -9.38
C GLY A 285 2.01 -13.15 -9.24
N ARG A 286 1.51 -13.10 -8.01
CA ARG A 286 0.14 -12.67 -7.71
C ARG A 286 0.17 -11.45 -6.81
N ALA A 287 -0.56 -10.41 -7.17
CA ALA A 287 -0.56 -9.15 -6.44
C ALA A 287 -1.92 -8.46 -6.46
N LEU A 288 -2.24 -7.73 -5.39
CA LEU A 288 -3.28 -6.71 -5.37
C LEU A 288 -2.61 -5.35 -5.26
N VAL A 289 -2.64 -4.57 -6.33
CA VAL A 289 -1.98 -3.27 -6.46
C VAL A 289 -3.04 -2.17 -6.47
N ASP A 290 -2.79 -1.08 -5.76
CA ASP A 290 -3.60 0.13 -5.78
C ASP A 290 -2.90 1.21 -6.61
N GLY A 291 -3.67 1.81 -7.51
CA GLY A 291 -3.13 2.69 -8.53
C GLY A 291 -4.19 3.51 -9.23
N GLU A 292 -3.74 4.37 -10.13
CA GLU A 292 -4.58 5.27 -10.92
C GLU A 292 -4.36 5.01 -12.41
N ILE A 293 -5.45 4.79 -13.16
CA ILE A 293 -5.43 4.79 -14.63
C ILE A 293 -5.59 6.24 -15.09
N VAL A 294 -4.65 6.73 -15.88
CA VAL A 294 -4.66 8.10 -16.42
C VAL A 294 -4.44 8.09 -17.93
N ALA A 295 -4.97 9.11 -18.60
CA ALA A 295 -4.60 9.47 -19.97
C ALA A 295 -3.65 10.66 -19.93
N LEU A 296 -2.54 10.58 -20.67
CA LEU A 296 -1.55 11.65 -20.72
C LEU A 296 -1.78 12.58 -21.91
N ASP A 297 -1.65 13.89 -21.68
CA ASP A 297 -1.60 14.89 -22.76
C ASP A 297 -0.23 14.91 -23.46
N THR A 298 -0.07 15.77 -24.47
CA THR A 298 1.19 15.91 -25.23
C THR A 298 2.37 16.42 -24.39
N ALA A 299 2.11 17.01 -23.23
CA ALA A 299 3.14 17.41 -22.26
C ALA A 299 3.39 16.33 -21.19
N GLY A 300 2.72 15.17 -21.28
CA GLY A 300 2.85 14.05 -20.35
C GLY A 300 2.05 14.22 -19.04
N ARG A 301 1.09 15.15 -18.98
CA ARG A 301 0.27 15.40 -17.79
C ARG A 301 -1.00 14.57 -17.82
N SER A 302 -1.43 14.06 -16.66
CA SER A 302 -2.70 13.34 -16.55
C SER A 302 -3.89 14.27 -16.80
N SER A 303 -4.83 13.84 -17.64
CA SER A 303 -6.06 14.58 -17.94
C SER A 303 -7.28 13.67 -17.88
N PHE A 304 -8.16 13.92 -16.91
CA PHE A 304 -9.43 13.19 -16.81
C PHE A 304 -10.34 13.41 -18.01
N GLN A 305 -10.32 14.61 -18.60
CA GLN A 305 -11.13 14.91 -19.78
C GLN A 305 -10.71 14.06 -20.99
N LEU A 306 -9.40 13.83 -21.18
CA LEU A 306 -8.90 12.91 -22.22
C LEU A 306 -9.32 11.47 -21.91
N LEU A 307 -9.19 11.05 -20.65
CA LEU A 307 -9.58 9.71 -20.21
C LEU A 307 -11.08 9.43 -20.43
N GLN A 308 -11.95 10.39 -20.14
CA GLN A 308 -13.39 10.28 -20.38
C GLN A 308 -13.76 10.34 -21.88
N GLY A 309 -12.89 10.94 -22.69
CA GLY A 309 -13.04 11.09 -24.13
C GLY A 309 -12.59 9.88 -24.97
N LEU A 310 -12.00 8.84 -24.38
CA LEU A 310 -11.41 7.72 -25.14
C LEU A 310 -12.39 6.97 -26.06
N GLN A 311 -13.66 6.88 -25.68
CA GLN A 311 -14.71 6.25 -26.50
C GLN A 311 -15.29 7.21 -27.54
N LEU A 312 -14.92 8.49 -27.44
CA LEU A 312 -15.47 9.61 -28.19
C LEU A 312 -14.48 10.08 -29.27
N THR A 313 -13.19 9.81 -29.15
CA THR A 313 -12.19 10.26 -30.13
C THR A 313 -11.48 9.07 -30.77
N ASP A 314 -11.07 9.23 -32.04
CA ASP A 314 -10.11 8.31 -32.67
C ASP A 314 -8.69 8.51 -32.13
N GLU A 315 -8.43 9.68 -31.52
CA GLU A 315 -7.20 9.93 -30.77
C GLU A 315 -7.09 8.96 -29.57
N ARG A 316 -5.95 8.25 -29.51
CA ARG A 316 -5.59 7.32 -28.45
C ARG A 316 -4.43 7.94 -27.64
N PRO A 317 -4.72 8.82 -26.66
CA PRO A 317 -3.68 9.35 -25.80
C PRO A 317 -2.98 8.22 -25.03
N PRO A 318 -1.68 8.35 -24.69
CA PRO A 318 -0.99 7.32 -23.93
C PRO A 318 -1.67 7.06 -22.59
N LEU A 319 -2.11 5.83 -22.35
CA LEU A 319 -2.65 5.41 -21.07
C LEU A 319 -1.55 4.89 -20.16
N ARG A 320 -1.61 5.24 -18.87
CA ARG A 320 -0.70 4.72 -17.85
C ARG A 320 -1.47 4.27 -16.62
N TYR A 321 -1.00 3.20 -15.99
CA TYR A 321 -1.37 2.79 -14.65
C TYR A 321 -0.26 3.17 -13.67
N TYR A 322 -0.50 4.22 -12.89
CA TYR A 322 0.43 4.63 -11.83
C TYR A 322 0.12 3.86 -10.56
N ALA A 323 0.93 2.84 -10.26
CA ALA A 323 0.85 2.08 -9.02
C ALA A 323 1.43 2.90 -7.86
N PHE A 324 0.68 3.05 -6.76
CA PHE A 324 1.10 3.84 -5.60
C PHE A 324 1.02 3.09 -4.26
N ASP A 325 0.40 1.90 -4.23
CA ASP A 325 0.41 1.03 -3.05
C ASP A 325 0.28 -0.47 -3.41
N LEU A 326 0.72 -1.34 -2.52
CA LEU A 326 0.68 -2.79 -2.65
C LEU A 326 -0.06 -3.39 -1.44
N LEU A 327 -1.21 -3.98 -1.68
CA LEU A 327 -2.12 -4.44 -0.63
C LEU A 327 -1.93 -5.91 -0.29
N TRP A 328 -1.56 -6.72 -1.28
CA TRP A 328 -1.34 -8.14 -1.14
C TRP A 328 -0.32 -8.61 -2.18
N HIS A 329 0.57 -9.53 -1.81
CA HIS A 329 1.55 -10.13 -2.71
C HIS A 329 1.86 -11.57 -2.31
N ASP A 330 1.77 -12.50 -3.26
CA ASP A 330 2.13 -13.92 -3.15
C ASP A 330 1.67 -14.63 -1.84
N GLY A 331 0.43 -14.35 -1.42
CA GLY A 331 -0.17 -14.97 -0.24
C GLY A 331 -0.13 -14.13 1.03
N VAL A 332 0.53 -12.97 1.02
CA VAL A 332 0.70 -12.11 2.19
C VAL A 332 -0.10 -10.82 2.02
N TRP A 333 -1.01 -10.55 2.95
CA TRP A 333 -1.65 -9.24 3.08
C TRP A 333 -0.67 -8.24 3.70
N LEU A 334 -0.57 -7.07 3.07
CA LEU A 334 0.35 -6.00 3.47
C LEU A 334 -0.37 -4.83 4.14
N LEU A 335 -1.69 -4.89 4.32
CA LEU A 335 -2.50 -3.78 4.86
C LEU A 335 -1.96 -3.26 6.20
N ASP A 336 -1.50 -4.14 7.08
CA ASP A 336 -0.96 -3.77 8.40
C ASP A 336 0.52 -3.34 8.36
N GLN A 337 1.19 -3.41 7.21
CA GLN A 337 2.60 -3.00 7.07
C GLN A 337 2.69 -1.47 6.93
N PRO A 338 3.78 -0.83 7.39
CA PRO A 338 4.04 0.58 7.12
C PRO A 338 4.00 0.90 5.62
N LEU A 339 3.47 2.07 5.26
CA LEU A 339 3.39 2.53 3.87
C LEU A 339 4.75 2.46 3.16
N GLU A 340 5.83 2.90 3.81
CA GLU A 340 7.18 2.81 3.24
C GLU A 340 7.57 1.38 2.86
N THR A 341 7.17 0.39 3.67
CA THR A 341 7.43 -1.01 3.38
C THR A 341 6.64 -1.44 2.14
N ARG A 342 5.36 -1.11 2.07
CA ARG A 342 4.51 -1.45 0.91
C ARG A 342 5.03 -0.80 -0.37
N GLN A 343 5.42 0.47 -0.31
CA GLN A 343 5.97 1.21 -1.45
C GLN A 343 7.34 0.72 -1.88
N ARG A 344 8.22 0.36 -0.95
CA ARG A 344 9.52 -0.23 -1.28
C ARG A 344 9.36 -1.58 -1.98
N THR A 345 8.45 -2.43 -1.50
CA THR A 345 8.12 -3.69 -2.16
C THR A 345 7.53 -3.46 -3.54
N LEU A 346 6.57 -2.53 -3.67
CA LEU A 346 5.99 -2.16 -4.96
C LEU A 346 7.06 -1.65 -5.95
N ALA A 347 7.98 -0.80 -5.50
CA ALA A 347 9.04 -0.24 -6.33
C ALA A 347 9.94 -1.34 -6.91
N ALA A 348 10.29 -2.36 -6.13
CA ALA A 348 11.05 -3.51 -6.60
C ALA A 348 10.29 -4.30 -7.69
N LEU A 349 8.97 -4.46 -7.55
CA LEU A 349 8.13 -5.10 -8.55
C LEU A 349 8.02 -4.25 -9.83
N CYS A 350 7.99 -2.93 -9.70
CA CYS A 350 7.90 -2.00 -10.82
C CYS A 350 9.19 -1.87 -11.65
N ALA A 351 10.35 -2.33 -11.14
CA ALA A 351 11.63 -2.24 -11.85
C ALA A 351 11.65 -2.96 -13.21
N HIS A 352 10.76 -3.96 -13.39
CA HIS A 352 10.59 -4.72 -14.63
C HIS A 352 9.15 -4.63 -15.16
N ALA A 353 8.45 -3.54 -14.82
CA ALA A 353 7.11 -3.31 -15.32
C ALA A 353 7.11 -2.94 -16.81
N PRO A 354 6.07 -3.37 -17.57
CA PRO A 354 5.79 -2.82 -18.89
C PRO A 354 5.65 -1.29 -18.88
N GLU A 355 5.82 -0.65 -20.03
CA GLU A 355 5.85 0.82 -20.13
C GLU A 355 4.58 1.51 -19.64
N GLU A 356 3.45 0.84 -19.82
CA GLU A 356 2.12 1.29 -19.41
C GLU A 356 1.98 1.34 -17.89
N ILE A 357 2.81 0.60 -17.14
CA ILE A 357 2.77 0.53 -15.68
C ILE A 357 3.93 1.33 -15.12
N ARG A 358 3.61 2.32 -14.30
CA ARG A 358 4.60 3.19 -13.66
C ARG A 358 4.44 3.18 -12.16
N LEU A 359 5.54 3.24 -11.44
CA LEU A 359 5.51 3.58 -10.02
C LEU A 359 5.18 5.07 -9.88
N SER A 360 4.23 5.42 -9.01
CA SER A 360 3.99 6.82 -8.62
C SER A 360 5.24 7.36 -7.91
N PRO A 361 5.87 8.44 -8.41
CA PRO A 361 7.06 8.99 -7.78
C PRO A 361 6.78 9.50 -6.36
N VAL A 362 7.63 9.10 -5.42
CA VAL A 362 7.55 9.51 -4.02
C VAL A 362 8.66 10.52 -3.72
N PHE A 363 8.27 11.66 -3.16
CA PHE A 363 9.16 12.74 -2.75
C PHE A 363 9.20 12.82 -1.22
N THR A 364 10.35 13.17 -0.67
CA THR A 364 10.58 13.34 0.79
C THR A 364 11.28 14.67 1.05
N GLY A 365 11.21 15.17 2.28
CA GLY A 365 11.78 16.47 2.64
C GLY A 365 10.81 17.62 2.41
N ASP A 366 11.34 18.78 2.00
CA ASP A 366 10.53 19.98 1.74
C ASP A 366 9.61 19.78 0.52
N PRO A 367 8.27 19.87 0.69
CA PRO A 367 7.35 19.71 -0.41
C PRO A 367 7.23 20.95 -1.31
N GLN A 368 7.83 22.10 -0.96
CA GLN A 368 7.67 23.34 -1.72
C GLN A 368 8.11 23.22 -3.20
N PRO A 369 9.26 22.62 -3.55
CA PRO A 369 9.66 22.47 -4.95
C PRO A 369 8.69 21.60 -5.77
N LEU A 370 8.11 20.55 -5.14
CA LEU A 370 7.09 19.72 -5.76
C LEU A 370 5.81 20.53 -6.00
N LEU A 371 5.42 21.34 -5.01
CA LEU A 371 4.25 22.20 -5.09
C LEU A 371 4.40 23.26 -6.19
N ASP A 372 5.55 23.94 -6.26
CA ASP A 372 5.85 24.94 -7.29
C ASP A 372 5.81 24.32 -8.69
N THR A 373 6.38 23.12 -8.83
CA THR A 373 6.33 22.35 -10.10
C THR A 373 4.89 21.98 -10.45
N ALA A 374 4.11 21.52 -9.48
CA ALA A 374 2.71 21.16 -9.69
C ALA A 374 1.86 22.37 -10.12
N ILE A 375 2.13 23.55 -9.55
CA ILE A 375 1.51 24.83 -9.97
C ILE A 375 1.91 25.17 -11.39
N ALA A 376 3.22 25.21 -11.68
CA ALA A 376 3.75 25.60 -12.99
C ALA A 376 3.25 24.69 -14.13
N GLN A 377 3.08 23.40 -13.85
CA GLN A 377 2.60 22.41 -14.81
C GLN A 377 1.07 22.29 -14.84
N GLY A 378 0.34 22.95 -13.95
CA GLY A 378 -1.12 22.86 -13.84
C GLY A 378 -1.61 21.47 -13.44
N LEU A 379 -0.87 20.78 -12.57
CA LEU A 379 -1.25 19.47 -12.03
C LEU A 379 -2.38 19.61 -11.00
N GLU A 380 -3.09 18.52 -10.73
CA GLU A 380 -4.28 18.55 -9.87
C GLU A 380 -3.94 18.90 -8.41
N GLY A 381 -2.78 18.46 -7.92
CA GLY A 381 -2.31 18.74 -6.57
C GLY A 381 -1.28 17.75 -6.06
N VAL A 382 -1.23 17.58 -4.74
CA VAL A 382 -0.27 16.73 -4.03
C VAL A 382 -1.01 15.89 -2.98
N ILE A 383 -0.61 14.62 -2.84
CA ILE A 383 -1.02 13.74 -1.75
C ILE A 383 0.14 13.64 -0.77
N ALA A 384 -0.10 13.98 0.49
CA ALA A 384 0.83 13.73 1.59
C ALA A 384 0.38 12.49 2.37
N LYS A 385 1.31 11.55 2.61
CA LYS A 385 1.03 10.27 3.27
C LYS A 385 1.96 10.05 4.46
N GLU A 386 1.38 9.59 5.57
CA GLU A 386 2.12 9.20 6.77
C GLU A 386 2.96 7.93 6.51
N PRO A 387 4.30 7.98 6.59
CA PRO A 387 5.16 6.87 6.15
C PRO A 387 4.95 5.56 6.94
N GLN A 388 4.59 5.70 8.22
CA GLN A 388 4.36 4.57 9.14
C GLN A 388 2.88 4.12 9.21
N SER A 389 2.01 4.65 8.33
CA SER A 389 0.59 4.28 8.32
C SER A 389 0.33 2.89 7.74
N SER A 390 -0.57 2.16 8.37
CA SER A 390 -1.24 1.00 7.74
C SER A 390 -2.18 1.47 6.63
N TYR A 391 -2.52 0.57 5.73
CA TYR A 391 -3.63 0.76 4.80
C TYR A 391 -4.94 0.48 5.54
N GLU A 392 -5.86 1.44 5.55
CA GLU A 392 -7.15 1.33 6.24
C GLU A 392 -8.28 1.32 5.20
N PRO A 393 -8.75 0.12 4.77
CA PRO A 393 -9.75 -0.01 3.72
C PRO A 393 -11.01 0.82 3.96
N GLY A 394 -11.43 1.60 2.96
CA GLY A 394 -12.61 2.45 2.98
C GLY A 394 -12.56 3.67 3.92
N GLN A 395 -11.55 3.76 4.80
CA GLN A 395 -11.47 4.81 5.81
C GLN A 395 -10.86 6.11 5.27
N ARG A 396 -11.23 7.22 5.92
CA ARG A 396 -10.61 8.55 5.76
C ARG A 396 -9.93 8.96 7.08
N SER A 397 -8.90 8.22 7.47
CA SER A 397 -8.24 8.39 8.78
C SER A 397 -7.40 9.66 8.91
N GLY A 398 -7.07 10.32 7.80
CA GLY A 398 -6.14 11.45 7.77
C GLY A 398 -4.66 11.05 7.68
N ALA A 399 -4.37 9.75 7.62
CA ALA A 399 -3.04 9.26 7.28
C ALA A 399 -2.64 9.62 5.83
N TRP A 400 -3.62 9.72 4.94
CA TRP A 400 -3.45 10.30 3.61
C TRP A 400 -4.20 11.62 3.55
N LYS A 401 -3.53 12.68 3.11
CA LYS A 401 -4.06 14.04 3.03
C LYS A 401 -3.92 14.52 1.59
N LYS A 402 -5.00 14.99 0.99
CA LYS A 402 -5.02 15.55 -0.38
C LYS A 402 -5.05 17.06 -0.32
N TYR A 403 -4.04 17.68 -0.91
CA TYR A 403 -3.97 19.11 -1.19
C TYR A 403 -4.22 19.32 -2.69
N ARG A 404 -5.15 20.20 -3.05
CA ARG A 404 -5.56 20.42 -4.44
C ARG A 404 -5.21 21.83 -4.89
N LEU A 405 -4.65 21.93 -6.09
CA LEU A 405 -4.29 23.17 -6.77
C LEU A 405 -5.39 23.63 -7.73
N ALA A 406 -6.01 22.68 -8.42
CA ALA A 406 -7.10 22.97 -9.33
C ALA A 406 -8.45 23.07 -8.59
N HIS A 407 -9.30 23.99 -9.05
CA HIS A 407 -10.70 24.11 -8.65
C HIS A 407 -11.55 23.10 -9.45
N ASP A 408 -11.20 21.82 -9.34
CA ASP A 408 -11.98 20.73 -9.89
C ASP A 408 -12.68 20.02 -8.74
N GLN A 409 -13.98 19.75 -8.88
CA GLN A 409 -14.73 19.02 -7.87
C GLN A 409 -15.78 18.13 -8.50
N GLU A 410 -16.03 17.03 -7.81
CA GLU A 410 -17.17 16.17 -8.06
C GLU A 410 -18.46 16.85 -7.62
N MET A 411 -19.49 16.63 -8.42
CA MET A 411 -20.83 17.16 -8.19
C MET A 411 -21.87 16.10 -8.57
N VAL A 412 -22.99 16.11 -7.87
CA VAL A 412 -24.16 15.28 -8.18
C VAL A 412 -25.06 16.04 -9.16
N ILE A 413 -25.46 15.38 -10.24
CA ILE A 413 -26.42 15.93 -11.21
C ILE A 413 -27.83 15.73 -10.66
N GLY A 414 -28.55 16.82 -10.43
CA GLY A 414 -29.93 16.80 -9.93
C GLY A 414 -30.99 17.23 -10.94
N GLY A 415 -30.58 17.68 -12.13
CA GLY A 415 -31.51 18.14 -13.16
C GLY A 415 -30.82 18.80 -14.35
N PHE A 416 -31.61 19.26 -15.31
CA PHE A 416 -31.12 20.06 -16.42
C PHE A 416 -32.15 21.10 -16.87
N THR A 417 -31.68 22.19 -17.48
CA THR A 417 -32.53 23.21 -18.10
C THR A 417 -32.82 22.87 -19.56
N PRO A 418 -33.91 23.36 -20.16
CA PRO A 418 -34.19 23.20 -21.58
C PRO A 418 -33.08 23.80 -22.43
N PRO A 419 -32.90 23.30 -23.66
CA PRO A 419 -31.99 23.88 -24.63
C PRO A 419 -32.37 25.34 -24.94
N LYS A 420 -31.39 26.11 -25.40
CA LYS A 420 -31.59 27.47 -25.92
C LYS A 420 -30.79 27.64 -27.22
N GLY A 421 -31.34 28.41 -28.16
CA GLY A 421 -30.69 28.65 -29.46
C GLY A 421 -30.53 27.36 -30.28
N SER A 422 -29.37 27.18 -30.91
CA SER A 422 -29.05 26.02 -31.75
C SER A 422 -28.62 24.76 -30.96
N ARG A 423 -28.57 24.83 -29.63
CA ARG A 423 -28.18 23.69 -28.77
C ARG A 423 -29.32 22.68 -28.71
N GLY A 424 -29.02 21.40 -28.93
CA GLY A 424 -29.99 20.30 -28.77
C GLY A 424 -30.03 19.73 -27.34
N HIS A 425 -31.07 18.94 -27.05
CA HIS A 425 -31.28 18.15 -25.83
C HIS A 425 -31.43 18.92 -24.50
N PHE A 426 -30.42 19.66 -24.05
CA PHE A 426 -30.48 20.44 -22.81
C PHE A 426 -29.57 21.68 -22.85
N GLY A 427 -29.87 22.67 -22.00
CA GLY A 427 -29.15 23.93 -21.91
C GLY A 427 -27.95 23.87 -20.95
N ALA A 428 -28.20 23.48 -19.71
CA ALA A 428 -27.20 23.35 -18.65
C ALA A 428 -27.61 22.29 -17.62
N LEU A 429 -26.63 21.62 -17.01
CA LEU A 429 -26.84 20.73 -15.88
C LEU A 429 -27.03 21.52 -14.59
N LEU A 430 -27.87 21.01 -13.69
CA LEU A 430 -28.02 21.48 -12.32
C LEU A 430 -27.26 20.55 -11.40
N ILE A 431 -26.32 21.10 -10.65
CA ILE A 431 -25.34 20.34 -9.88
C ILE A 431 -25.39 20.68 -8.39
N GLY A 432 -24.91 19.77 -7.56
CA GLY A 432 -24.80 19.96 -6.11
C GLY A 432 -23.89 18.98 -5.40
N TYR A 433 -23.87 19.06 -4.08
CA TYR A 433 -23.09 18.18 -3.19
C TYR A 433 -23.91 17.88 -1.92
N TYR A 434 -23.61 16.77 -1.25
CA TYR A 434 -24.21 16.43 0.04
C TYR A 434 -23.49 17.17 1.19
N ASP A 435 -24.26 17.78 2.09
CA ASP A 435 -23.75 18.35 3.34
C ASP A 435 -23.57 17.28 4.44
N ALA A 436 -23.15 17.70 5.63
CA ALA A 436 -22.88 16.79 6.75
C ALA A 436 -24.17 16.11 7.27
N GLU A 437 -25.32 16.75 7.04
CA GLU A 437 -26.65 16.26 7.39
C GLU A 437 -27.21 15.30 6.32
N GLY A 438 -26.49 15.08 5.22
CA GLY A 438 -26.90 14.21 4.13
C GLY A 438 -27.94 14.85 3.20
N ALA A 439 -28.11 16.17 3.24
CA ALA A 439 -28.98 16.90 2.34
C ALA A 439 -28.22 17.35 1.08
N LEU A 440 -28.83 17.18 -0.10
CA LEU A 440 -28.24 17.64 -1.35
C LEU A 440 -28.42 19.16 -1.50
N ARG A 441 -27.31 19.89 -1.58
CA ARG A 441 -27.23 21.36 -1.69
C ARG A 441 -26.90 21.78 -3.11
N TYR A 442 -27.61 22.81 -3.60
CA TYR A 442 -27.44 23.32 -4.95
C TYR A 442 -26.12 24.11 -5.09
N ALA A 443 -25.32 23.77 -6.11
CA ALA A 443 -24.02 24.38 -6.38
C ALA A 443 -23.97 25.19 -7.69
N GLY A 444 -25.06 25.28 -8.45
CA GLY A 444 -25.15 26.12 -9.64
C GLY A 444 -25.50 25.36 -10.93
N LYS A 445 -25.21 26.01 -12.07
CA LYS A 445 -25.48 25.48 -13.42
C LYS A 445 -24.19 25.27 -14.19
N VAL A 446 -24.07 24.17 -14.92
CA VAL A 446 -22.94 23.89 -15.81
C VAL A 446 -23.42 23.88 -17.26
N GLY A 447 -23.02 24.88 -18.05
CA GLY A 447 -23.47 25.06 -19.44
C GLY A 447 -22.38 24.93 -20.50
N ALA A 448 -21.13 24.65 -20.07
CA ALA A 448 -19.95 24.50 -20.92
C ALA A 448 -19.32 23.11 -20.70
N GLY A 449 -18.47 22.66 -21.64
CA GLY A 449 -17.84 21.34 -21.60
C GLY A 449 -18.58 20.23 -22.35
N PHE A 450 -19.54 20.59 -23.22
CA PHE A 450 -20.33 19.63 -23.99
C PHE A 450 -20.17 19.87 -25.50
N ASP A 451 -19.84 18.80 -26.22
CA ASP A 451 -20.00 18.72 -27.67
C ASP A 451 -21.41 18.17 -28.03
N ARG A 452 -21.77 18.19 -29.32
CA ARG A 452 -23.11 17.74 -29.79
C ARG A 452 -23.40 16.28 -29.45
N ARG A 453 -22.41 15.40 -29.56
CA ARG A 453 -22.58 13.98 -29.27
C ARG A 453 -22.77 13.76 -27.78
N ARG A 454 -21.98 14.42 -26.94
CA ARG A 454 -22.05 14.32 -25.48
C ARG A 454 -23.38 14.83 -24.92
N LEU A 455 -23.92 15.89 -25.51
CA LEU A 455 -25.28 16.36 -25.17
C LEU A 455 -26.32 15.26 -25.41
N LYS A 456 -26.22 14.52 -26.52
CA LYS A 456 -27.13 13.43 -26.88
C LYS A 456 -26.98 12.25 -25.91
N GLU A 457 -25.76 11.77 -25.70
CA GLU A 457 -25.47 10.61 -24.81
C GLU A 457 -25.92 10.87 -23.37
N LEU A 458 -25.59 12.05 -22.82
CA LEU A 458 -26.03 12.42 -21.48
C LEU A 458 -27.55 12.51 -21.39
N HIS A 459 -28.21 13.04 -22.43
CA HIS A 459 -29.66 13.12 -22.45
C HIS A 459 -30.32 11.74 -22.44
N GLU A 460 -29.79 10.79 -23.22
CA GLU A 460 -30.25 9.40 -23.22
C GLU A 460 -30.10 8.75 -21.83
N LEU A 461 -29.00 9.01 -21.12
CA LEU A 461 -28.80 8.59 -19.73
C LEU A 461 -29.78 9.26 -18.75
N PHE A 462 -30.23 10.48 -19.04
CA PHE A 462 -31.13 11.24 -18.17
C PHE A 462 -32.60 10.82 -18.31
N VAL A 463 -33.03 10.35 -19.49
CA VAL A 463 -34.42 9.90 -19.74
C VAL A 463 -34.97 8.97 -18.64
N PRO A 464 -34.28 7.86 -18.27
CA PRO A 464 -34.80 6.94 -17.25
C PRO A 464 -34.71 7.49 -15.81
N LEU A 465 -34.01 8.61 -15.60
CA LEU A 465 -33.76 9.19 -14.28
C LEU A 465 -34.71 10.35 -13.94
N GLN A 466 -35.57 10.76 -14.87
CA GLN A 466 -36.47 11.89 -14.66
C GLN A 466 -37.40 11.68 -13.45
N THR A 467 -37.62 12.76 -12.71
CA THR A 467 -38.51 12.79 -11.54
C THR A 467 -39.27 14.11 -11.50
N LYS A 468 -40.41 14.12 -10.81
CA LYS A 468 -41.22 15.33 -10.58
C LYS A 468 -40.69 16.19 -9.43
N THR A 469 -39.91 15.58 -8.54
CA THR A 469 -39.47 16.20 -7.28
C THR A 469 -38.07 16.81 -7.43
N CYS A 470 -37.90 18.06 -7.01
CA CYS A 470 -36.57 18.67 -6.92
C CYS A 470 -35.73 17.94 -5.88
N PRO A 471 -34.51 17.46 -6.21
CA PRO A 471 -33.67 16.74 -5.26
C PRO A 471 -32.87 17.68 -4.34
N PHE A 472 -32.82 18.98 -4.62
CA PHE A 472 -32.05 19.95 -3.84
C PHE A 472 -32.88 20.48 -2.66
N SER A 473 -32.30 20.42 -1.47
CA SER A 473 -32.96 20.81 -0.20
C SER A 473 -33.05 22.32 0.02
N ASP A 474 -32.19 23.10 -0.64
CA ASP A 474 -32.07 24.55 -0.48
C ASP A 474 -32.68 25.35 -1.66
N LEU A 475 -33.44 24.67 -2.51
CA LEU A 475 -34.23 25.27 -3.57
C LEU A 475 -35.73 25.28 -3.23
N PRO A 476 -36.50 26.31 -3.66
CA PRO A 476 -36.07 27.48 -4.44
C PRO A 476 -35.18 28.45 -3.64
N ALA A 477 -34.27 29.13 -4.34
CA ALA A 477 -33.38 30.10 -3.72
C ALA A 477 -34.17 31.28 -3.13
N LYS A 478 -33.97 31.55 -1.83
CA LYS A 478 -34.66 32.63 -1.09
C LYS A 478 -34.21 34.04 -1.51
N ARG A 479 -33.01 34.18 -2.08
CA ARG A 479 -32.44 35.44 -2.58
C ARG A 479 -31.87 35.23 -3.98
N ARG A 480 -31.93 36.25 -4.83
CA ARG A 480 -31.20 36.22 -6.12
C ARG A 480 -29.70 36.33 -5.82
N PRO A 481 -28.86 35.41 -6.33
CA PRO A 481 -27.41 35.52 -6.19
C PRO A 481 -26.90 36.82 -6.82
N ARG A 482 -25.79 37.35 -6.29
CA ARG A 482 -25.12 38.51 -6.92
C ARG A 482 -24.63 38.22 -8.34
N PHE A 483 -24.33 36.95 -8.65
CA PHE A 483 -23.85 36.51 -9.95
C PHE A 483 -24.70 35.34 -10.48
N GLY A 484 -25.31 35.52 -11.66
CA GLY A 484 -26.08 34.48 -12.37
C GLY A 484 -27.61 34.54 -12.18
N THR A 485 -28.32 33.66 -12.89
CA THR A 485 -29.79 33.50 -12.76
C THR A 485 -30.08 32.59 -11.57
N GLY A 486 -30.42 33.19 -10.43
CA GLY A 486 -30.87 32.46 -9.24
C GLY A 486 -31.98 31.46 -9.56
N MET A 487 -31.96 30.32 -8.88
CA MET A 487 -32.94 29.25 -9.09
C MET A 487 -34.22 29.54 -8.31
N THR A 488 -35.00 30.50 -8.81
CA THR A 488 -36.29 30.89 -8.23
C THR A 488 -37.38 29.89 -8.58
N ALA A 489 -38.50 29.94 -7.86
CA ALA A 489 -39.67 29.08 -8.13
C ALA A 489 -40.16 29.19 -9.60
N ALA A 490 -40.06 30.38 -10.21
CA ALA A 490 -40.42 30.57 -11.62
C ALA A 490 -39.46 29.86 -12.59
N VAL A 491 -38.15 29.88 -12.32
CA VAL A 491 -37.15 29.19 -13.15
C VAL A 491 -37.29 27.67 -13.02
N MET A 492 -37.58 27.18 -11.81
CA MET A 492 -37.76 25.75 -11.52
C MET A 492 -38.91 25.10 -12.30
N LYS A 493 -39.93 25.85 -12.72
CA LYS A 493 -41.04 25.33 -13.54
C LYS A 493 -40.58 24.78 -14.90
N ASN A 494 -39.47 25.30 -15.42
CA ASN A 494 -38.92 24.91 -16.71
C ASN A 494 -37.77 23.91 -16.56
N VAL A 495 -37.53 23.35 -15.38
CA VAL A 495 -36.43 22.40 -15.14
C VAL A 495 -36.95 20.98 -15.23
N THR A 496 -36.18 20.10 -15.86
CA THR A 496 -36.37 18.65 -15.73
C THR A 496 -35.50 18.16 -14.58
N TRP A 497 -36.13 17.63 -13.53
CA TRP A 497 -35.41 17.07 -12.38
C TRP A 497 -35.00 15.63 -12.62
N LEU A 498 -33.86 15.24 -12.07
CA LEU A 498 -33.33 13.90 -12.13
C LEU A 498 -33.19 13.32 -10.72
N LYS A 499 -33.38 12.01 -10.59
CA LYS A 499 -32.94 11.27 -9.41
C LYS A 499 -31.43 11.53 -9.23
N PRO A 500 -30.96 11.87 -8.01
CA PRO A 500 -29.56 12.28 -7.78
C PRO A 500 -28.62 11.07 -7.74
N SER A 501 -28.56 10.32 -8.85
CA SER A 501 -27.81 9.06 -8.99
C SER A 501 -26.54 9.17 -9.84
N LEU A 502 -26.32 10.31 -10.51
CA LEU A 502 -25.17 10.54 -11.37
C LEU A 502 -24.20 11.54 -10.75
N VAL A 503 -22.90 11.24 -10.84
CA VAL A 503 -21.81 12.12 -10.41
C VAL A 503 -21.05 12.60 -11.64
N CYS A 504 -20.63 13.86 -11.64
CA CYS A 504 -19.75 14.42 -12.66
C CYS A 504 -18.56 15.15 -12.02
N GLN A 505 -17.48 15.25 -12.77
CA GLN A 505 -16.34 16.12 -12.47
C GLN A 505 -16.57 17.47 -13.14
N VAL A 506 -16.37 18.56 -12.40
CA VAL A 506 -16.54 19.93 -12.87
C VAL A 506 -15.32 20.77 -12.50
N ARG A 507 -14.75 21.46 -13.49
CA ARG A 507 -13.75 22.53 -13.28
C ARG A 507 -14.44 23.86 -13.11
N PHE A 508 -14.00 24.71 -12.20
CA PHE A 508 -14.57 26.04 -11.97
C PHE A 508 -13.47 27.03 -11.55
N ASN A 509 -13.78 28.32 -11.44
CA ASN A 509 -12.79 29.31 -11.02
C ASN A 509 -12.74 29.47 -9.51
N GLU A 510 -13.90 29.60 -8.87
CA GLU A 510 -14.01 29.80 -7.43
C GLU A 510 -15.40 29.43 -6.92
N TRP A 511 -15.49 29.21 -5.61
CA TRP A 511 -16.76 29.18 -4.90
C TRP A 511 -17.19 30.60 -4.54
N THR A 512 -18.43 30.97 -4.87
CA THR A 512 -19.00 32.23 -4.40
C THR A 512 -19.35 32.16 -2.91
N ARG A 513 -19.57 33.34 -2.29
CA ARG A 513 -20.08 33.43 -0.90
C ARG A 513 -21.43 32.75 -0.71
N ASP A 514 -22.22 32.67 -1.77
CA ASP A 514 -23.53 32.02 -1.78
C ASP A 514 -23.42 30.49 -2.00
N GLY A 515 -22.21 29.93 -2.04
CA GLY A 515 -21.99 28.49 -2.21
C GLY A 515 -22.24 27.98 -3.63
N LEU A 516 -22.07 28.83 -4.65
CA LEU A 516 -22.21 28.47 -6.06
C LEU A 516 -20.86 28.42 -6.78
N LEU A 517 -20.74 27.61 -7.83
CA LEU A 517 -19.56 27.58 -8.69
C LEU A 517 -19.56 28.75 -9.68
N ARG A 518 -18.42 29.45 -9.81
CA ARG A 518 -18.19 30.46 -10.84
C ARG A 518 -17.51 29.86 -12.06
N GLN A 519 -18.07 30.11 -13.25
CA GLN A 519 -17.58 29.61 -14.55
C GLN A 519 -17.35 28.08 -14.59
N PRO A 520 -18.32 27.25 -14.16
CA PRO A 520 -18.13 25.81 -14.18
C PRO A 520 -18.15 25.24 -15.60
N VAL A 521 -17.26 24.27 -15.84
CA VAL A 521 -17.10 23.51 -17.08
C VAL A 521 -17.18 22.02 -16.74
N PHE A 522 -18.05 21.30 -17.45
CA PHE A 522 -18.16 19.85 -17.32
C PHE A 522 -16.91 19.16 -17.88
N LEU A 523 -16.30 18.27 -17.10
CA LEU A 523 -15.15 17.48 -17.55
C LEU A 523 -15.55 16.05 -17.92
N GLY A 524 -16.49 15.45 -17.18
CA GLY A 524 -16.95 14.09 -17.44
C GLY A 524 -17.84 13.51 -16.34
N LEU A 525 -18.46 12.35 -16.61
CA LEU A 525 -19.15 11.55 -15.60
C LEU A 525 -18.16 10.75 -14.75
N ARG A 526 -18.52 10.52 -13.48
CA ARG A 526 -17.76 9.73 -12.50
C ARG A 526 -18.55 8.48 -12.12
N ASP A 527 -18.56 7.52 -13.03
CA ASP A 527 -19.28 6.26 -12.83
C ASP A 527 -18.64 5.39 -11.74
N ASP A 528 -17.41 5.69 -11.34
CA ASP A 528 -16.67 5.07 -10.23
C ASP A 528 -17.08 5.60 -8.85
N LYS A 529 -18.01 6.55 -8.77
CA LYS A 529 -18.39 7.22 -7.52
C LYS A 529 -19.86 7.12 -7.18
N ARG A 530 -20.11 7.00 -5.87
CA ARG A 530 -21.46 7.01 -5.29
C ARG A 530 -21.85 8.46 -4.99
N PRO A 531 -23.07 8.91 -5.35
CA PRO A 531 -23.51 10.29 -5.14
C PRO A 531 -23.36 10.79 -3.70
N HIS A 532 -23.69 9.98 -2.69
CA HIS A 532 -23.60 10.37 -1.28
C HIS A 532 -22.16 10.57 -0.76
N GLU A 533 -21.14 10.15 -1.52
CA GLU A 533 -19.75 10.44 -1.18
C GLU A 533 -19.31 11.85 -1.63
N VAL A 534 -20.12 12.51 -2.47
CA VAL A 534 -19.81 13.81 -3.06
C VAL A 534 -20.15 14.91 -2.05
N VAL A 535 -19.11 15.46 -1.42
CA VAL A 535 -19.19 16.56 -0.46
C VAL A 535 -18.47 17.78 -1.00
N ARG A 536 -18.75 18.96 -0.43
CA ARG A 536 -17.95 20.16 -0.74
C ARG A 536 -16.53 19.95 -0.26
N GLU A 537 -15.60 19.93 -1.20
CA GLU A 537 -14.20 19.74 -0.89
C GLU A 537 -13.56 21.09 -0.54
N ALA A 538 -12.76 21.11 0.52
CA ALA A 538 -12.01 22.30 0.88
C ALA A 538 -10.97 22.62 -0.22
N VAL A 539 -10.84 23.90 -0.57
CA VAL A 539 -9.77 24.38 -1.45
C VAL A 539 -8.78 25.15 -0.60
N ALA A 540 -7.50 25.05 -0.96
CA ALA A 540 -6.46 25.85 -0.34
C ALA A 540 -6.74 27.33 -0.52
N THR A 541 -6.76 28.07 0.58
CA THR A 541 -6.55 29.52 0.54
C THR A 541 -5.05 29.71 0.49
N GLY A 542 -4.57 30.34 -0.58
CA GLY A 542 -3.14 30.57 -0.84
C GLY A 542 -2.40 31.23 0.30
#